data_AF-A0A5B2UDM0-F1
#
_entry.id   AF-A0A5B2UDM0-F1
#
_cell.length_a   1.000
_cell.length_b   1.000
_cell.length_c   1.000
_cell.angle_alpha   90.00
_cell.angle_beta   90.00
_cell.angle_gamma   90.00
#
_symmetry.space_group_name_H-M   'P 1'
#
loop_
_entity.id
_entity.type
_entity.pdbx_description
1 polymer ?
#
loop_
_entity_poly.entity_id
_entity_poly.type
_entity_poly.pdbx_seq_one_letter_code
_entity_poly.pdbx_strand_id
1 'polypeptide(L)' 'MKNLKKLNRKELEQLNGAAGPSRCAGCPQHATFGDGPEYQYPCSAYQGLPDYCKMCVLVSIECVDGGVS' A
#
# COMPACT_ATOMS: atom_id res chain seq x y z
N MET A 1 -7.65 30.49 5.73
CA MET A 1 -7.37 29.27 6.53
C MET A 1 -8.44 28.25 6.19
N LYS A 2 -8.09 27.06 5.67
CA LYS A 2 -9.08 26.03 5.33
C LYS A 2 -9.60 25.43 6.64
N ASN A 3 -10.91 25.49 6.89
CA ASN A 3 -11.55 24.91 8.07
C ASN A 3 -11.48 23.38 8.00
N LEU A 4 -10.42 22.78 8.54
CA LEU A 4 -10.34 21.34 8.69
C LEU A 4 -11.31 20.93 9.81
N LYS A 5 -12.46 20.39 9.42
CA LYS A 5 -13.41 19.79 10.36
C LYS A 5 -12.71 18.62 11.07
N LYS A 6 -12.69 18.64 12.40
CA LYS A 6 -12.25 17.49 13.19
C LYS A 6 -13.26 16.37 12.99
N LEU A 7 -12.90 15.39 12.17
CA LEU A 7 -13.67 14.17 12.01
C LEU A 7 -13.47 13.28 13.24
N ASN A 8 -14.55 12.65 13.71
CA ASN A 8 -14.43 11.61 14.72
C ASN A 8 -14.00 10.28 14.08
N ARG A 9 -13.61 9.29 14.89
CA ARG A 9 -13.05 8.02 14.38
C ARG A 9 -14.00 7.28 13.44
N LYS A 10 -15.30 7.27 13.75
CA LYS A 10 -16.33 6.63 12.93
C LYS A 10 -16.51 7.32 11.59
N GLU A 11 -16.42 8.65 11.56
CA GLU A 11 -16.44 9.40 10.31
C GLU A 11 -15.16 9.18 9.50
N LEU A 12 -14.00 9.06 10.15
CA LEU A 12 -12.73 8.77 9.49
C LEU A 12 -12.74 7.38 8.82
N GLU A 13 -13.35 6.38 9.46
CA GLU A 13 -13.55 5.03 8.90
C GLU A 13 -14.44 5.03 7.64
N GLN A 14 -15.35 6.02 7.52
CA GLN A 14 -16.23 6.17 6.36
C GLN A 14 -15.60 6.98 5.23
N LEU A 15 -14.46 7.65 5.48
CA LEU A 15 -13.70 8.29 4.43
C LEU A 15 -12.97 7.22 3.64
N ASN A 16 -13.53 6.88 2.49
CA ASN A 16 -12.76 6.24 1.45
C ASN A 16 -11.63 7.20 1.07
N GLY A 17 -10.39 6.87 1.42
CA GLY A 17 -9.22 7.59 0.90
C GLY A 17 -9.34 7.72 -0.62
N ALA A 18 -8.75 8.76 -1.21
CA ALA A 18 -8.84 9.03 -2.66
C ALA A 18 -8.41 7.84 -3.57
N ALA A 19 -7.78 6.83 -2.99
CA ALA A 19 -7.68 5.48 -3.52
C ALA A 19 -8.75 4.57 -2.88
N GLY A 20 -10.00 4.64 -3.34
CA GLY A 20 -11.00 3.63 -2.99
C GLY A 20 -10.53 2.22 -3.44
N PRO A 21 -11.16 1.14 -2.94
CA PRO A 21 -10.79 -0.26 -3.24
C PRO A 21 -10.71 -0.56 -4.75
N SER A 22 -11.36 0.25 -5.59
CA SER A 22 -11.30 0.17 -7.05
C SER A 22 -9.90 0.34 -7.64
N ARG A 23 -8.98 1.09 -7.02
CA ARG A 23 -7.61 1.25 -7.56
C ARG A 23 -6.77 -0.02 -7.41
N CYS A 24 -7.08 -0.83 -6.40
CA CYS A 24 -6.38 -2.09 -6.13
C CYS A 24 -7.11 -3.30 -6.73
N ALA A 25 -8.14 -3.07 -7.56
CA ALA A 25 -8.85 -4.15 -8.24
C ALA A 25 -7.90 -4.86 -9.22
N GLY A 26 -7.78 -6.18 -9.08
CA GLY A 26 -6.84 -7.00 -9.86
C GLY A 26 -5.40 -7.01 -9.32
N CYS A 27 -5.10 -6.27 -8.25
CA CYS A 27 -3.83 -6.38 -7.53
C CYS A 27 -3.88 -7.50 -6.48
N PRO A 28 -2.72 -8.05 -6.09
CA PRO A 28 -2.68 -9.07 -5.04
C PRO A 28 -2.87 -8.44 -3.65
N GLN A 29 -4.12 -8.35 -3.18
CA GLN A 29 -4.50 -7.58 -1.97
C GLN A 29 -4.00 -8.14 -0.61
N HIS A 30 -3.36 -9.30 -0.58
CA HIS A 30 -2.82 -9.92 0.64
C HIS A 30 -1.42 -10.50 0.46
N ALA A 31 -0.75 -10.14 -0.64
CA ALA A 31 0.61 -10.58 -0.88
C ALA A 31 1.59 -9.74 -0.06
N THR A 32 2.53 -10.42 0.57
CA THR A 32 3.67 -9.82 1.28
C THR A 32 4.93 -10.01 0.45
N PHE A 33 5.69 -8.94 0.24
CA PHE A 33 6.90 -8.95 -0.58
C PHE A 33 8.15 -8.66 0.27
N GLY A 34 9.16 -9.52 0.21
CA GLY A 34 10.40 -9.42 0.98
C GLY A 34 11.28 -10.66 0.80
N ASP A 35 12.57 -10.56 1.14
CA ASP A 35 13.54 -11.66 0.95
C ASP A 35 13.64 -12.61 2.15
N GLY A 36 12.79 -12.43 3.17
CA GLY A 36 12.69 -13.26 4.37
C GLY A 36 11.63 -14.37 4.30
N PRO A 37 11.69 -15.39 5.18
CA PRO A 37 10.75 -16.50 5.20
C PRO A 37 9.32 -16.11 5.63
N GLU A 38 9.13 -14.92 6.20
CA GLU A 38 7.80 -14.40 6.54
C GLU A 38 7.04 -13.79 5.33
N TYR A 39 7.70 -13.64 4.19
CA TYR A 39 7.13 -13.03 2.98
C TYR A 39 6.69 -14.09 1.98
N GLN A 40 5.61 -13.81 1.26
CA GLN A 40 5.04 -14.73 0.28
C GLN A 40 5.76 -14.66 -1.08
N TYR A 41 6.34 -13.51 -1.41
CA TYR A 41 7.04 -13.25 -2.66
C TYR A 41 8.36 -12.49 -2.42
N PRO A 42 9.40 -12.70 -3.25
CA PRO A 42 10.67 -11.99 -3.12
C PRO A 42 10.55 -10.51 -3.54
N CYS A 43 11.54 -9.69 -3.19
CA CYS A 43 11.58 -8.28 -3.59
C CYS A 43 11.58 -8.09 -5.12
N SER A 44 12.15 -9.01 -5.89
CA SER A 44 12.13 -8.97 -7.37
C SER A 44 10.72 -9.06 -7.95
N ALA A 45 9.81 -9.80 -7.30
CA ALA A 45 8.42 -9.89 -7.72
C ALA A 45 7.67 -8.57 -7.46
N TYR A 46 8.02 -7.83 -6.40
CA TYR A 46 7.50 -6.49 -6.16
C TYR A 46 7.90 -5.51 -7.25
N GLN A 47 9.16 -5.58 -7.71
CA GLN A 47 9.64 -4.70 -8.78
C GLN A 47 8.95 -4.93 -10.13
N GLY A 48 8.49 -6.16 -10.38
CA GLY A 48 7.68 -6.52 -11.54
C GLY A 48 6.20 -6.10 -11.45
N LEU A 49 5.72 -5.61 -10.30
CA LEU A 49 4.34 -5.14 -10.20
C LEU A 49 4.13 -3.85 -10.98
N PRO A 50 2.94 -3.66 -11.57
CA PRO A 50 2.52 -2.34 -12.04
C PRO A 50 2.55 -1.32 -10.90
N ASP A 51 2.92 -0.07 -11.17
CA ASP A 51 3.03 0.98 -10.13
C ASP A 51 1.73 1.19 -9.34
N TYR A 52 0.57 1.02 -9.98
CA TYR A 52 -0.71 1.12 -9.29
C TYR A 52 -0.90 0.00 -8.25
N CYS A 53 -0.35 -1.19 -8.48
CA CYS A 53 -0.39 -2.29 -7.52
C CYS A 53 0.68 -2.18 -6.44
N LYS A 54 1.79 -1.49 -6.68
CA LYS A 54 2.83 -1.27 -5.65
C LYS A 54 2.29 -0.52 -4.43
N MET A 55 1.24 0.30 -4.60
CA MET A 55 0.56 1.00 -3.49
C MET A 55 -0.51 0.16 -2.77
N CYS A 56 -0.76 -1.07 -3.24
CA CYS A 56 -1.85 -1.94 -2.79
C CYS A 56 -1.37 -3.21 -2.06
N VAL A 57 -0.07 -3.36 -1.88
CA VAL A 57 0.56 -4.58 -1.34
C VAL A 57 1.36 -4.25 -0.09
N LEU A 58 1.57 -5.27 0.76
CA LEU A 58 2.50 -5.16 1.88
C LEU A 58 3.89 -5.52 1.39
N VAL A 59 4.87 -4.66 1.63
CA VAL A 59 6.24 -4.82 1.11
C VAL A 59 7.25 -4.46 2.20
N SER A 60 8.32 -5.24 2.31
CA SER A 60 9.48 -4.90 3.15
C SER A 60 10.11 -3.62 2.63
N ILE A 61 10.52 -2.74 3.54
CA ILE A 61 11.20 -1.49 3.17
C ILE A 61 12.48 -1.74 2.37
N GLU A 62 13.11 -2.90 2.56
CA GLU A 62 14.30 -3.34 1.84
C GLU A 62 14.03 -3.53 0.33
N CYS A 63 12.79 -3.81 -0.06
CA CYS A 63 12.42 -3.97 -1.47
C CYS A 63 12.14 -2.64 -2.17
N VAL A 64 11.95 -1.54 -1.42
CA VAL A 64 11.61 -0.23 -2.00
C VAL A 64 12.92 0.50 -2.28
N ASP A 65 13.25 0.66 -3.57
CA ASP A 65 14.42 1.40 -4.04
C ASP A 65 14.24 2.89 -3.71
N GLY A 66 14.63 3.27 -2.49
CA GLY A 66 14.31 4.58 -1.93
C GLY A 66 14.42 4.62 -0.42
N GLY A 67 15.39 3.89 0.16
CA GLY A 67 15.76 4.05 1.56
C GLY A 67 15.82 5.54 1.89
N VAL A 68 15.06 5.93 2.91
CA VAL A 68 15.00 7.31 3.40
C VAL A 68 16.41 7.88 3.50
N SER A 69 16.75 8.77 2.57
CA SER A 69 17.91 9.65 2.67
C SER A 69 17.52 10.91 3.41
#